data_AF-A0A2A9CCL8-F1
#
_entry.id   AF-A0A2A9CCL8-F1
#
_cell.length_a   1.000
_cell.length_b   1.000
_cell.length_c   1.000
_cell.angle_alpha   90.00
_cell.angle_beta   90.00
_cell.angle_gamma   90.00
#
_symmetry.space_group_name_H-M   'P 1'
#
loop_
_entity.id
_entity.type
_entity.pdbx_description
1 polymer ?
#
loop_
_entity_poly.entity_id
_entity_poly.type
_entity_poly.pdbx_seq_one_letter_code
_entity_poly.pdbx_strand_id
1 'polypeptide(L)'
;MYCPHCGKKRGQNEQFCFSCGKELIPQKNSNRSLSIMWHWLPLMIFLILAISLSGYYFYEESVTKSAIRSFEKGEELAKKGDFEAAQEQFIEAKKNRSHFPAAEVNRNIVVTAITVKDTLNQAEKERQQDHHAEALELIRQAEDLTATYKGEVASHLQSEIASSRTTVMVAELKYDMKGKKSIDELKPVLTRAETLQVDEAQEIASQIRSQLIDFTINEANQFLEENHFTEALNAVDEGLQINKDHEKLSNLKTVIEKRRNSFEEEQQKRIEHAMVVAAKEEEMNRTSAIELTDLKTEITDYDELKVTGQVTSKATVPVNSIGASFKVIDGDGNEFDQGEVYINPDKLYPDDTGKFDFMIYDVGDEVENLDEFTVQIDHFTWYLD
;
A
#
# COMPACT_ATOMS: atom_id res chain seq x y z
N MET A 1 114.83 -21.22 84.74
CA MET A 1 114.02 -22.30 84.11
C MET A 1 114.98 -23.27 83.45
N TYR A 2 114.79 -24.59 83.63
CA TYR A 2 115.66 -25.64 83.08
C TYR A 2 114.97 -26.32 81.89
N CYS A 3 115.73 -26.84 80.93
CA CYS A 3 115.22 -27.58 79.78
C CYS A 3 114.55 -28.89 80.25
N PRO A 4 113.29 -29.18 79.88
CA PRO A 4 112.57 -30.39 80.29
C PRO A 4 113.18 -31.68 79.72
N HIS A 5 114.02 -31.60 78.70
CA HIS A 5 114.63 -32.77 78.06
C HIS A 5 116.03 -33.11 78.57
N CYS A 6 116.81 -32.13 79.04
CA CYS A 6 118.20 -32.37 79.44
C CYS A 6 118.61 -31.73 80.77
N GLY A 7 117.69 -31.03 81.45
CA GLY A 7 117.92 -30.50 82.80
C GLY A 7 118.92 -29.34 82.90
N LYS A 8 119.41 -28.77 81.79
CA LYS A 8 120.31 -27.60 81.81
C LYS A 8 119.55 -26.27 81.84
N LYS A 9 120.16 -25.24 82.47
CA LYS A 9 119.57 -23.91 82.66
C LYS A 9 119.38 -23.22 81.31
N ARG A 10 118.15 -22.75 81.03
CA ARG A 10 117.72 -22.10 79.77
C ARG A 10 117.86 -20.58 79.87
N GLY A 11 118.28 -19.93 78.78
CA GLY A 11 118.16 -18.47 78.59
C GLY A 11 116.69 -18.07 78.31
N GLN A 12 116.27 -16.87 78.69
CA GLN A 12 114.83 -16.50 78.74
C GLN A 12 114.10 -16.51 77.38
N ASN A 13 114.81 -16.50 76.23
CA ASN A 13 114.20 -16.41 74.88
C ASN A 13 114.74 -17.45 73.86
N GLU A 14 115.27 -18.59 74.32
CA GLU A 14 115.79 -19.62 73.39
C GLU A 14 114.66 -20.53 72.86
N GLN A 15 114.45 -20.59 71.54
CA GLN A 15 113.44 -21.46 70.91
C GLN A 15 113.85 -22.95 70.92
N PHE A 16 115.15 -23.24 70.91
CA PHE A 16 115.72 -24.58 71.01
C PHE A 16 116.73 -24.64 72.14
N CYS A 17 116.87 -25.79 72.81
CA CYS A 17 117.84 -25.96 73.88
C CYS A 17 119.26 -26.08 73.32
N PHE A 18 120.17 -25.14 73.64
CA PHE A 18 121.55 -25.14 73.12
C PHE A 18 122.34 -26.44 73.43
N SER A 19 122.01 -27.13 74.51
CA SER A 19 122.74 -28.36 74.92
C SER A 19 122.19 -29.65 74.34
N CYS A 20 120.91 -29.69 73.90
CA CYS A 20 120.34 -30.93 73.35
C CYS A 20 119.64 -30.76 72.00
N GLY A 21 119.58 -29.56 71.46
CA GLY A 21 118.98 -29.24 70.17
C GLY A 21 117.45 -29.33 70.11
N LYS A 22 116.75 -29.74 71.17
CA LYS A 22 115.28 -29.91 71.16
C LYS A 22 114.53 -28.58 71.35
N GLU A 23 113.46 -28.41 70.58
CA GLU A 23 112.58 -27.23 70.60
C GLU A 23 111.82 -27.11 71.93
N LEU A 24 111.71 -25.89 72.46
CA LEU A 24 111.23 -25.61 73.82
C LEU A 24 109.83 -24.98 73.85
N ILE A 25 109.31 -24.50 72.72
CA ILE A 25 107.96 -23.90 72.61
C ILE A 25 107.34 -24.31 71.26
N PRO A 26 106.26 -25.10 71.22
CA PRO A 26 105.59 -25.43 69.96
C PRO A 26 104.88 -24.19 69.37
N GLN A 27 105.17 -23.83 68.12
CA GLN A 27 104.39 -22.80 67.40
C GLN A 27 102.99 -23.31 67.06
N LYS A 28 101.98 -22.76 67.72
CA LYS A 28 100.56 -23.02 67.39
C LYS A 28 100.17 -22.18 66.17
N ASN A 29 100.35 -22.72 64.97
CA ASN A 29 99.81 -22.16 63.73
C ASN A 29 98.28 -22.15 63.80
N SER A 30 97.68 -21.02 64.19
CA SER A 30 96.24 -20.80 64.03
C SER A 30 95.95 -20.49 62.57
N ASN A 31 95.92 -21.53 61.74
CA ASN A 31 95.33 -21.46 60.41
C ASN A 31 93.83 -21.13 60.59
N ARG A 32 93.45 -19.86 60.44
CA ARG A 32 92.04 -19.49 60.21
C ARG A 32 91.67 -20.02 58.83
N SER A 33 91.11 -21.22 58.76
CA SER A 33 90.52 -21.81 57.56
C SER A 33 89.20 -21.09 57.21
N LEU A 34 89.28 -19.83 56.84
CA LEU A 34 88.18 -19.10 56.21
C LEU A 34 88.54 -18.88 54.75
N SER A 35 88.51 -19.91 53.90
CA SER A 35 88.58 -19.67 52.43
C SER A 35 88.26 -20.87 51.52
N ILE A 36 87.25 -21.68 51.83
CA ILE A 36 86.59 -22.50 50.79
C ILE A 36 85.13 -22.07 50.68
N MET A 37 84.42 -21.99 51.81
CA MET A 37 83.04 -21.52 51.87
C MET A 37 82.83 -20.12 51.26
N TRP A 38 83.79 -19.21 51.37
CA TRP A 38 83.71 -17.86 50.74
C TRP A 38 83.82 -17.92 49.21
N HIS A 39 84.57 -18.88 48.65
CA HIS A 39 84.74 -19.03 47.20
C HIS A 39 83.54 -19.75 46.54
N TRP A 40 82.84 -20.64 47.26
CA TRP A 40 81.62 -21.30 46.77
C TRP A 40 80.35 -20.45 46.97
N LEU A 41 80.36 -19.48 47.89
CA LEU A 41 79.24 -18.57 48.13
C LEU A 41 78.74 -17.83 46.87
N PRO A 42 79.59 -17.18 46.04
CA PRO A 42 79.12 -16.52 44.81
C PRO A 42 78.56 -17.52 43.78
N LEU A 43 79.12 -18.74 43.71
CA LEU A 43 78.63 -19.78 42.80
C LEU A 43 77.25 -20.29 43.22
N MET A 44 77.02 -20.50 44.51
CA MET A 44 75.70 -20.91 45.03
C MET A 44 74.64 -19.82 44.85
N ILE A 45 74.99 -18.55 45.09
CA ILE A 45 74.08 -17.43 44.84
C ILE A 45 73.74 -17.33 43.34
N PHE A 46 74.74 -17.46 42.45
CA PHE A 46 74.51 -17.48 41.01
C PHE A 46 73.60 -18.64 40.58
N LEU A 47 73.80 -19.83 41.14
CA LEU A 47 73.02 -21.01 40.81
C LEU A 47 71.56 -20.90 41.30
N ILE A 48 71.34 -20.34 42.49
CA ILE A 48 69.99 -20.05 43.00
C ILE A 48 69.31 -18.97 42.14
N LEU A 49 70.02 -17.90 41.78
CA LEU A 49 69.49 -16.88 40.87
C LEU A 49 69.13 -17.47 39.52
N ALA A 50 70.01 -18.28 38.92
CA ALA A 50 69.76 -18.96 37.65
C ALA A 50 68.52 -19.86 37.72
N ILE A 51 68.39 -20.70 38.76
CA ILE A 51 67.21 -21.55 38.96
C ILE A 51 65.95 -20.70 39.15
N SER A 52 66.02 -19.63 39.95
CA SER A 52 64.87 -18.75 40.19
C SER A 52 64.40 -18.04 38.91
N LEU A 53 65.34 -17.55 38.09
CA LEU A 53 65.06 -16.91 36.81
C LEU A 53 64.51 -17.90 35.79
N SER A 54 65.08 -19.11 35.69
CA SER A 54 64.56 -20.16 34.83
C SER A 54 63.16 -20.62 35.27
N GLY A 55 62.94 -20.83 36.56
CA GLY A 55 61.63 -21.17 37.11
C GLY A 55 60.59 -20.09 36.84
N TYR A 56 60.96 -18.82 37.03
CA TYR A 56 60.12 -17.68 36.70
C TYR A 56 59.81 -17.62 35.19
N TYR A 57 60.80 -17.85 34.33
CA TYR A 57 60.61 -17.90 32.88
C TYR A 57 59.63 -18.99 32.45
N PHE A 58 59.80 -20.22 32.93
CA PHE A 58 58.89 -21.32 32.60
C PHE A 58 57.47 -21.09 33.14
N TYR A 59 57.36 -20.49 34.33
CA TYR A 59 56.07 -20.08 34.88
C TYR A 59 55.39 -19.02 33.99
N GLU A 60 56.08 -17.95 33.65
CA GLU A 60 55.58 -16.89 32.75
C GLU A 60 55.18 -17.44 31.38
N GLU A 61 56.00 -18.34 30.81
CA GLU A 61 55.71 -19.00 29.54
C GLU A 61 54.45 -19.88 29.62
N SER A 62 54.32 -20.68 30.69
CA SER A 62 53.15 -21.54 30.92
C SER A 62 51.86 -20.72 31.08
N VAL A 63 51.90 -19.65 31.88
CA VAL A 63 50.78 -18.74 32.10
C VAL A 63 50.38 -18.06 30.79
N THR A 64 51.35 -17.59 30.00
CA THR A 64 51.11 -16.96 28.70
C THR A 64 50.47 -17.92 27.72
N LYS A 65 50.97 -19.16 27.62
CA LYS A 65 50.37 -20.20 26.76
C LYS A 65 48.95 -20.54 27.20
N SER A 66 48.67 -20.61 28.50
CA SER A 66 47.31 -20.85 29.01
C SER A 66 46.35 -19.71 28.63
N ALA A 67 46.80 -18.45 28.75
CA ALA A 67 46.01 -17.29 28.37
C ALA A 67 45.70 -17.28 26.87
N ILE A 68 46.69 -17.56 26.01
CA ILE A 68 46.51 -17.61 24.54
C ILE A 68 45.55 -18.74 24.15
N ARG A 69 45.69 -19.95 24.70
CA ARG A 69 44.76 -21.06 24.41
C ARG A 69 43.32 -20.72 24.78
N SER A 70 43.13 -20.08 25.93
CA SER A 70 41.79 -19.63 26.36
C SER A 70 41.25 -18.59 25.39
N PHE A 71 42.08 -17.62 24.97
CA PHE A 71 41.71 -16.62 23.98
C PHE A 71 41.30 -17.23 22.63
N GLU A 72 42.12 -18.13 22.05
CA GLU A 72 41.84 -18.79 20.77
C GLU A 72 40.55 -19.61 20.83
N LYS A 73 40.32 -20.33 21.94
CA LYS A 73 39.08 -21.06 22.16
C LYS A 73 37.86 -20.12 22.26
N GLY A 74 38.02 -18.96 22.90
CA GLY A 74 36.99 -17.92 22.93
C GLY A 74 36.65 -17.39 21.55
N GLU A 75 37.65 -17.16 20.68
CA GLU A 75 37.41 -16.75 19.29
C GLU A 75 36.68 -17.82 18.49
N GLU A 76 37.05 -19.10 18.64
CA GLU A 76 36.37 -20.21 17.97
C GLU A 76 34.90 -20.32 18.40
N LEU A 77 34.62 -20.21 19.70
CA LEU A 77 33.25 -20.23 20.23
C LEU A 77 32.43 -19.03 19.75
N ALA A 78 33.02 -17.83 19.76
CA ALA A 78 32.34 -16.62 19.28
C ALA A 78 31.98 -16.73 17.78
N LYS A 79 32.87 -17.30 16.95
CA LYS A 79 32.60 -17.55 15.54
C LYS A 79 31.49 -18.59 15.32
N LYS A 80 31.35 -19.54 16.23
CA LYS A 80 30.25 -20.53 16.23
C LYS A 80 28.94 -19.96 16.78
N GLY A 81 28.93 -18.71 17.27
CA GLY A 81 27.76 -18.07 17.87
C GLY A 81 27.52 -18.41 19.35
N ASP A 82 28.40 -19.18 19.98
CA ASP A 82 28.34 -19.50 21.41
C ASP A 82 29.00 -18.37 22.21
N PHE A 83 28.28 -17.25 22.31
CA PHE A 83 28.80 -16.03 22.91
C PHE A 83 28.98 -16.14 24.42
N GLU A 84 28.12 -16.88 25.12
CA GLU A 84 28.25 -17.08 26.56
C GLU A 84 29.52 -17.87 26.89
N ALA A 85 29.76 -19.01 26.23
CA ALA A 85 30.98 -19.78 26.44
C ALA A 85 32.23 -19.02 25.97
N ALA A 86 32.14 -18.25 24.89
CA ALA A 86 33.24 -17.40 24.43
C ALA A 86 33.63 -16.35 25.48
N GLN A 87 32.64 -15.73 26.12
CA GLN A 87 32.87 -14.74 27.17
C GLN A 87 33.65 -15.35 28.35
N GLU A 88 33.27 -16.55 28.80
CA GLU A 88 33.96 -17.27 29.87
C GLU A 88 35.43 -17.53 29.51
N GLN A 89 35.71 -17.94 28.27
CA GLN A 89 37.09 -18.18 27.83
C GLN A 89 37.93 -16.89 27.79
N PHE A 90 37.35 -15.74 27.41
CA PHE A 90 38.05 -14.46 27.49
C PHE A 90 38.29 -13.98 28.93
N ILE A 91 37.36 -14.26 29.84
CA ILE A 91 37.55 -14.00 31.28
C ILE A 91 38.70 -14.86 31.81
N GLU A 92 38.76 -16.15 31.44
CA GLU A 92 39.84 -17.05 31.85
C GLU A 92 41.19 -16.64 31.25
N ALA A 93 41.22 -16.16 30.00
CA ALA A 93 42.42 -15.58 29.39
C ALA A 93 42.95 -14.38 30.19
N LYS A 94 42.07 -13.48 30.63
CA LYS A 94 42.43 -12.32 31.46
C LYS A 94 42.82 -12.71 32.89
N LYS A 95 42.23 -13.76 33.45
CA LYS A 95 42.60 -14.28 34.78
C LYS A 95 44.03 -14.81 34.76
N ASN A 96 44.41 -15.53 33.70
CA ASN A 96 45.78 -16.01 33.50
C ASN A 96 46.75 -14.85 33.21
N ARG A 97 46.34 -13.84 32.42
CA ARG A 97 47.14 -12.65 32.15
C ARG A 97 46.33 -11.37 32.32
N SER A 98 46.49 -10.70 33.47
CA SER A 98 45.68 -9.51 33.81
C SER A 98 45.80 -8.38 32.77
N HIS A 99 46.95 -8.23 32.12
CA HIS A 99 47.15 -7.26 31.03
C HIS A 99 47.14 -7.98 29.67
N PHE A 100 45.94 -8.19 29.13
CA PHE A 100 45.74 -8.79 27.82
C PHE A 100 44.67 -8.01 27.02
N PRO A 101 45.08 -6.94 26.30
CA PRO A 101 44.13 -6.03 25.63
C PRO A 101 43.22 -6.71 24.60
N ALA A 102 43.74 -7.67 23.82
CA ALA A 102 42.95 -8.37 22.81
C ALA A 102 41.79 -9.18 23.44
N ALA A 103 42.06 -9.87 24.56
CA ALA A 103 41.02 -10.60 25.29
C ALA A 103 39.94 -9.67 25.83
N GLU A 104 40.30 -8.43 26.23
CA GLU A 104 39.30 -7.46 26.67
C GLU A 104 38.44 -6.93 25.52
N VAL A 105 39.05 -6.61 24.38
CA VAL A 105 38.31 -6.15 23.19
C VAL A 105 37.33 -7.23 22.72
N ASN A 106 37.80 -8.48 22.57
CA ASN A 106 36.94 -9.58 22.13
C ASN A 106 35.86 -9.92 23.15
N ARG A 107 36.14 -9.84 24.46
CA ARG A 107 35.12 -9.94 25.51
C ARG A 107 34.03 -8.88 25.33
N ASN A 108 34.39 -7.62 25.06
CA ASN A 108 33.41 -6.55 24.86
C ASN A 108 32.55 -6.75 23.60
N ILE A 109 33.15 -7.26 22.51
CA ILE A 109 32.41 -7.65 21.30
C ILE A 109 31.39 -8.74 21.63
N VAL A 110 31.80 -9.77 22.37
CA VAL A 110 30.94 -10.89 22.74
C VAL A 110 29.83 -10.46 23.70
N VAL A 111 30.11 -9.61 24.69
CA VAL A 111 29.09 -9.00 25.56
C VAL A 111 28.05 -8.24 24.72
N THR A 112 28.51 -7.45 23.74
CA THR A 112 27.64 -6.76 22.80
C THR A 112 26.80 -7.75 21.99
N ALA A 113 27.40 -8.83 21.50
CA ALA A 113 26.71 -9.88 20.75
C ALA A 113 25.57 -10.53 21.56
N ILE A 114 25.80 -10.82 22.85
CA ILE A 114 24.77 -11.33 23.77
C ILE A 114 23.62 -10.32 23.88
N THR A 115 23.95 -9.05 24.08
CA THR A 115 22.96 -7.97 24.22
C THR A 115 22.11 -7.82 22.95
N VAL A 116 22.76 -7.89 21.78
CA VAL A 116 22.10 -7.87 20.47
C VAL A 116 21.18 -9.06 20.31
N LYS A 117 21.62 -10.28 20.64
CA LYS A 117 20.78 -11.48 20.60
C LYS A 117 19.55 -11.35 21.49
N ASP A 118 19.71 -10.85 22.70
CA ASP A 118 18.59 -10.63 23.62
C ASP A 118 17.62 -9.56 23.08
N THR A 119 18.15 -8.49 22.50
CA THR A 119 17.35 -7.42 21.88
C THR A 119 16.56 -7.94 20.67
N LEU A 120 17.18 -8.77 19.81
CA LEU A 120 16.49 -9.40 18.69
C LEU A 120 15.41 -10.40 19.16
N ASN A 121 15.67 -11.15 20.23
CA ASN A 121 14.67 -12.02 20.83
C ASN A 121 13.48 -11.25 21.42
N GLN A 122 13.71 -10.04 21.95
CA GLN A 122 12.63 -9.15 22.38
C GLN A 122 11.86 -8.58 21.18
N ALA A 123 12.57 -8.14 20.13
CA ALA A 123 11.93 -7.68 18.90
C ALA A 123 11.04 -8.76 18.27
N GLU A 124 11.47 -10.02 18.30
CA GLU A 124 10.67 -11.15 17.84
C GLU A 124 9.41 -11.35 18.69
N LYS A 125 9.47 -11.13 20.01
CA LYS A 125 8.28 -11.19 20.88
C LYS A 125 7.30 -10.06 20.56
N GLU A 126 7.78 -8.83 20.39
CA GLU A 126 6.94 -7.70 19.98
C GLU A 126 6.32 -7.94 18.60
N ARG A 127 7.09 -8.48 17.64
CA ARG A 127 6.59 -8.87 16.32
C ARG A 127 5.47 -9.91 16.41
N GLN A 128 5.59 -10.90 17.28
CA GLN A 128 4.55 -11.93 17.50
C GLN A 128 3.27 -11.37 18.15
N GLN A 129 3.36 -10.19 18.78
CA GLN A 129 2.24 -9.48 19.38
C GLN A 129 1.67 -8.38 18.45
N ASP A 130 2.09 -8.36 17.18
CA ASP A 130 1.75 -7.35 16.17
C ASP A 130 2.21 -5.92 16.54
N HIS A 131 3.13 -5.77 17.51
CA HIS A 131 3.77 -4.50 17.88
C HIS A 131 4.99 -4.22 16.97
N HIS A 132 4.72 -4.02 15.68
CA HIS A 132 5.79 -3.93 14.66
C HIS A 132 6.68 -2.69 14.80
N ALA A 133 6.13 -1.56 15.25
CA ALA A 133 6.91 -0.32 15.44
C ALA A 133 7.94 -0.49 16.57
N GLU A 134 7.51 -1.08 17.68
CA GLU A 134 8.33 -1.42 18.84
C GLU A 134 9.43 -2.44 18.46
N ALA A 135 9.07 -3.46 17.69
CA ALA A 135 10.02 -4.44 17.17
C ALA A 135 11.10 -3.79 16.28
N LEU A 136 10.72 -2.89 15.36
CA LEU A 136 11.67 -2.18 14.50
C LEU A 136 12.59 -1.25 15.29
N GLU A 137 12.09 -0.62 16.35
CA GLU A 137 12.90 0.23 17.22
C GLU A 137 13.94 -0.58 18.02
N LEU A 138 13.57 -1.77 18.52
CA LEU A 138 14.53 -2.70 19.14
C LEU A 138 15.61 -3.16 18.15
N ILE A 139 15.22 -3.45 16.90
CA ILE A 139 16.17 -3.81 15.84
C ILE A 139 17.12 -2.65 15.54
N ARG A 140 16.62 -1.40 15.50
CA ARG A 140 17.44 -0.20 15.32
C ARG A 140 18.45 -0.04 16.46
N GLN A 141 18.06 -0.34 17.70
CA GLN A 141 18.99 -0.35 18.84
C GLN A 141 20.09 -1.41 18.66
N ALA A 142 19.76 -2.60 18.15
CA ALA A 142 20.74 -3.62 17.81
C ALA A 142 21.70 -3.20 16.67
N GLU A 143 21.19 -2.50 15.65
CA GLU A 143 22.01 -1.88 14.59
C GLU A 143 23.02 -0.89 15.20
N ASP A 144 22.55 0.02 16.06
CA ASP A 144 23.38 1.03 16.71
C ASP A 144 24.49 0.42 17.59
N LEU A 145 24.17 -0.66 18.33
CA LEU A 145 25.12 -1.38 19.18
C LEU A 145 26.24 -2.05 18.36
N THR A 146 25.96 -2.48 17.13
CA THR A 146 26.92 -3.22 16.29
C THR A 146 27.67 -2.34 15.29
N ALA A 147 27.23 -1.11 15.05
CA ALA A 147 27.74 -0.22 14.01
C ALA A 147 29.25 0.08 14.09
N THR A 148 29.83 0.08 15.28
CA THR A 148 31.26 0.43 15.50
C THR A 148 32.19 -0.77 15.42
N TYR A 149 31.66 -1.99 15.42
CA TYR A 149 32.45 -3.22 15.42
C TYR A 149 32.67 -3.76 14.00
N LYS A 150 33.83 -4.39 13.79
CA LYS A 150 34.24 -4.98 12.51
C LYS A 150 34.80 -6.38 12.74
N GLY A 151 34.75 -7.21 11.71
CA GLY A 151 35.24 -8.58 11.72
C GLY A 151 34.12 -9.61 11.58
N GLU A 152 34.50 -10.88 11.50
CA GLU A 152 33.62 -12.00 11.15
C GLU A 152 32.38 -12.09 12.06
N VAL A 153 32.55 -11.99 13.38
CA VAL A 153 31.45 -12.01 14.35
C VAL A 153 30.50 -10.83 14.16
N ALA A 154 31.05 -9.62 13.95
CA ALA A 154 30.23 -8.43 13.73
C ALA A 154 29.44 -8.51 12.42
N SER A 155 30.06 -9.01 11.35
CA SER A 155 29.38 -9.22 10.06
C SER A 155 28.25 -10.25 10.16
N HIS A 156 28.44 -11.33 10.94
CA HIS A 156 27.38 -12.29 11.20
C HIS A 156 26.20 -11.66 11.93
N LEU A 157 26.46 -10.87 12.99
CA LEU A 157 25.42 -10.15 13.72
C LEU A 157 24.66 -9.15 12.84
N GLN A 158 25.37 -8.39 12.01
CA GLN A 158 24.74 -7.44 11.07
C GLN A 158 23.82 -8.16 10.08
N SER A 159 24.20 -9.34 9.60
CA SER A 159 23.36 -10.16 8.74
C SER A 159 22.10 -10.66 9.46
N GLU A 160 22.23 -11.11 10.71
CA GLU A 160 21.08 -11.53 11.52
C GLU A 160 20.13 -10.36 11.82
N ILE A 161 20.67 -9.19 12.15
CA ILE A 161 19.89 -7.96 12.38
C ILE A 161 19.13 -7.60 11.11
N ALA A 162 19.78 -7.60 9.95
CA ALA A 162 19.13 -7.33 8.67
C ALA A 162 18.02 -8.35 8.35
N SER A 163 18.27 -9.63 8.59
CA SER A 163 17.27 -10.69 8.41
C SER A 163 16.06 -10.51 9.35
N SER A 164 16.31 -10.17 10.63
CA SER A 164 15.26 -9.87 11.60
C SER A 164 14.44 -8.66 11.17
N ARG A 165 15.10 -7.60 10.66
CA ARG A 165 14.43 -6.39 10.14
C ARG A 165 13.48 -6.73 9.00
N THR A 166 13.96 -7.47 8.01
CA THR A 166 13.14 -7.92 6.89
C THR A 166 11.95 -8.74 7.36
N THR A 167 12.17 -9.66 8.31
CA THR A 167 11.10 -10.49 8.89
C THR A 167 10.01 -9.65 9.55
N VAL A 168 10.38 -8.62 10.32
CA VAL A 168 9.42 -7.71 10.94
C VAL A 168 8.69 -6.88 9.88
N MET A 169 9.39 -6.35 8.87
CA MET A 169 8.77 -5.56 7.81
C MET A 169 7.78 -6.40 6.97
N VAL A 170 8.08 -7.66 6.69
CA VAL A 170 7.17 -8.58 6.00
C VAL A 170 5.93 -8.87 6.85
N ALA A 171 6.11 -9.06 8.17
CA ALA A 171 4.99 -9.25 9.09
C ALA A 171 4.09 -8.00 9.15
N GLU A 172 4.68 -6.81 9.24
CA GLU A 172 3.97 -5.53 9.20
C GLU A 172 3.16 -5.37 7.91
N LEU A 173 3.75 -5.65 6.75
CA LEU A 173 3.03 -5.62 5.47
C LEU A 173 1.83 -6.56 5.44
N LYS A 174 2.00 -7.77 5.97
CA LYS A 174 0.94 -8.78 6.03
C LYS A 174 -0.19 -8.34 6.96
N TYR A 175 0.15 -7.68 8.07
CA TYR A 175 -0.81 -7.09 8.99
C TYR A 175 -1.57 -5.93 8.32
N ASP A 176 -0.84 -4.99 7.72
CA ASP A 176 -1.41 -3.82 7.06
C ASP A 176 -2.35 -4.21 5.93
N MET A 177 -1.95 -5.15 5.08
CA MET A 177 -2.79 -5.68 3.98
C MET A 177 -4.15 -6.17 4.49
N LYS A 178 -4.21 -6.90 5.61
CA LYS A 178 -5.48 -7.43 6.15
C LYS A 178 -6.42 -6.35 6.67
N GLY A 179 -5.87 -5.22 7.12
CA GLY A 179 -6.63 -4.12 7.71
C GLY A 179 -7.26 -3.17 6.68
N LYS A 180 -6.79 -3.17 5.43
CA LYS A 180 -7.21 -2.19 4.42
C LYS A 180 -8.41 -2.68 3.60
N LYS A 181 -9.30 -1.74 3.26
CA LYS A 181 -10.57 -2.04 2.56
C LYS A 181 -10.79 -1.20 1.31
N SER A 182 -9.84 -0.35 0.94
CA SER A 182 -9.94 0.50 -0.25
C SER A 182 -8.67 0.48 -1.09
N ILE A 183 -8.83 0.91 -2.34
CA ILE A 183 -7.73 1.05 -3.30
C ILE A 183 -6.67 2.01 -2.76
N ASP A 184 -7.08 3.16 -2.24
CA ASP A 184 -6.16 4.20 -1.74
C ASP A 184 -5.37 3.76 -0.50
N GLU A 185 -5.96 2.89 0.33
CA GLU A 185 -5.28 2.33 1.48
C GLU A 185 -4.26 1.23 1.10
N LEU A 186 -4.54 0.45 0.05
CA LEU A 186 -3.70 -0.66 -0.39
C LEU A 186 -2.52 -0.22 -1.29
N LYS A 187 -2.67 0.84 -2.09
CA LYS A 187 -1.59 1.41 -2.92
C LYS A 187 -0.26 1.62 -2.16
N PRO A 188 -0.22 2.30 -1.00
CA PRO A 188 1.04 2.50 -0.27
C PRO A 188 1.62 1.19 0.31
N VAL A 189 0.78 0.21 0.65
CA VAL A 189 1.23 -1.11 1.12
C VAL A 189 1.89 -1.88 -0.04
N LEU A 190 1.30 -1.84 -1.24
CA LEU A 190 1.85 -2.44 -2.45
C LEU A 190 3.24 -1.89 -2.77
N THR A 191 3.41 -0.56 -2.77
CA THR A 191 4.70 0.08 -3.05
C THR A 191 5.78 -0.35 -2.05
N ARG A 192 5.44 -0.45 -0.76
CA ARG A 192 6.38 -0.95 0.26
C ARG A 192 6.75 -2.41 0.02
N ALA A 193 5.78 -3.27 -0.30
CA ALA A 193 6.01 -4.68 -0.61
C ALA A 193 6.93 -4.87 -1.83
N GLU A 194 6.73 -4.10 -2.89
CA GLU A 194 7.57 -4.15 -4.10
C GLU A 194 9.02 -3.72 -3.84
N THR A 195 9.25 -2.86 -2.83
CA THR A 195 10.57 -2.33 -2.48
C THR A 195 11.42 -3.35 -1.71
N LEU A 196 10.81 -4.27 -0.96
CA LEU A 196 11.53 -5.18 -0.05
C LEU A 196 12.31 -6.31 -0.76
N GLN A 197 12.09 -6.54 -2.06
CA GLN A 197 12.85 -7.50 -2.91
C GLN A 197 13.07 -8.90 -2.30
N VAL A 198 12.17 -9.36 -1.42
CA VAL A 198 12.18 -10.73 -0.88
C VAL A 198 10.93 -11.50 -1.31
N ASP A 199 11.07 -12.81 -1.49
CA ASP A 199 10.03 -13.68 -2.05
C ASP A 199 8.68 -13.53 -1.33
N GLU A 200 8.70 -13.52 0.00
CA GLU A 200 7.49 -13.35 0.83
C GLU A 200 6.81 -11.99 0.61
N ALA A 201 7.59 -10.92 0.43
CA ALA A 201 7.04 -9.59 0.14
C ALA A 201 6.46 -9.53 -1.29
N GLN A 202 7.06 -10.24 -2.25
CA GLN A 202 6.52 -10.36 -3.61
C GLN A 202 5.20 -11.14 -3.64
N GLU A 203 5.06 -12.18 -2.80
CA GLU A 203 3.81 -12.89 -2.63
C GLU A 203 2.72 -11.96 -2.08
N ILE A 204 3.04 -11.17 -1.04
CA ILE A 204 2.14 -10.16 -0.48
C ILE A 204 1.75 -9.12 -1.55
N ALA A 205 2.72 -8.63 -2.35
CA ALA A 205 2.44 -7.70 -3.44
C ALA A 205 1.47 -8.31 -4.47
N SER A 206 1.62 -9.59 -4.81
CA SER A 206 0.69 -10.29 -5.70
C SER A 206 -0.72 -10.39 -5.11
N GLN A 207 -0.83 -10.69 -3.81
CA GLN A 207 -2.14 -10.73 -3.12
C GLN A 207 -2.80 -9.35 -3.10
N ILE A 208 -2.04 -8.29 -2.80
CA ILE A 208 -2.53 -6.91 -2.84
C ILE A 208 -3.01 -6.53 -4.25
N ARG A 209 -2.26 -6.86 -5.30
CA ARG A 209 -2.70 -6.60 -6.69
C ARG A 209 -4.02 -7.30 -7.00
N SER A 210 -4.19 -8.55 -6.56
CA SER A 210 -5.47 -9.27 -6.74
C SER A 210 -6.62 -8.57 -6.01
N GLN A 211 -6.42 -8.14 -4.77
CA GLN A 211 -7.45 -7.43 -4.00
C GLN A 211 -7.80 -6.08 -4.63
N LEU A 212 -6.81 -5.33 -5.11
CA LEU A 212 -7.02 -4.07 -5.83
C LEU A 212 -7.87 -4.28 -7.08
N ILE A 213 -7.58 -5.33 -7.86
CA ILE A 213 -8.38 -5.69 -9.02
C ILE A 213 -9.83 -6.02 -8.62
N ASP A 214 -10.04 -6.79 -7.57
CA ASP A 214 -11.39 -7.14 -7.10
C ASP A 214 -12.17 -5.89 -6.64
N PHE A 215 -11.51 -4.95 -5.94
CA PHE A 215 -12.11 -3.67 -5.59
C PHE A 215 -12.47 -2.85 -6.83
N THR A 216 -11.57 -2.73 -7.80
CA THR A 216 -11.84 -2.03 -9.07
C THR A 216 -13.03 -2.63 -9.81
N ILE A 217 -13.13 -3.95 -9.89
CA ILE A 217 -14.26 -4.62 -10.55
C ILE A 217 -15.58 -4.29 -9.84
N ASN A 218 -15.59 -4.33 -8.50
CA ASN A 218 -16.80 -4.02 -7.73
C ASN A 218 -17.23 -2.55 -7.89
N GLU A 219 -16.28 -1.63 -7.82
CA GLU A 219 -16.53 -0.20 -8.01
C GLU A 219 -17.05 0.12 -9.43
N ALA A 220 -16.40 -0.44 -10.46
CA ALA A 220 -16.84 -0.29 -11.84
C ALA A 220 -18.25 -0.85 -12.06
N ASN A 221 -18.59 -1.99 -11.46
CA ASN A 221 -19.93 -2.56 -11.53
C ASN A 221 -20.97 -1.67 -10.83
N GLN A 222 -20.64 -1.06 -9.69
CA GLN A 222 -21.53 -0.12 -9.01
C GLN A 222 -21.85 1.09 -9.91
N PHE A 223 -20.84 1.70 -10.52
CA PHE A 223 -21.06 2.79 -11.49
C PHE A 223 -21.88 2.32 -12.71
N LEU A 224 -21.66 1.09 -13.16
CA LEU A 224 -22.41 0.51 -14.28
C LEU A 224 -23.89 0.28 -13.96
N GLU A 225 -24.23 -0.06 -12.72
CA GLU A 225 -25.62 -0.19 -12.25
C GLU A 225 -26.36 1.16 -12.29
N GLU A 226 -25.65 2.25 -12.01
CA GLU A 226 -26.18 3.62 -12.03
C GLU A 226 -26.15 4.27 -13.43
N ASN A 227 -25.65 3.55 -14.46
CA ASN A 227 -25.39 4.05 -15.81
C ASN A 227 -24.36 5.21 -15.86
N HIS A 228 -23.50 5.31 -14.85
CA HIS A 228 -22.33 6.19 -14.80
C HIS A 228 -21.17 5.57 -15.60
N PHE A 229 -21.33 5.52 -16.93
CA PHE A 229 -20.41 4.79 -17.81
C PHE A 229 -18.98 5.37 -17.82
N THR A 230 -18.84 6.68 -17.69
CA THR A 230 -17.53 7.35 -17.70
C THR A 230 -16.73 6.97 -16.46
N GLU A 231 -17.38 7.00 -15.30
CA GLU A 231 -16.84 6.64 -14.00
C GLU A 231 -16.47 5.15 -13.97
N ALA A 232 -17.33 4.28 -14.50
CA ALA A 232 -17.05 2.85 -14.63
C ALA A 232 -15.80 2.58 -15.51
N LEU A 233 -15.66 3.29 -16.63
CA LEU A 233 -14.47 3.16 -17.50
C LEU A 233 -13.21 3.68 -16.81
N ASN A 234 -13.28 4.83 -16.13
CA ASN A 234 -12.15 5.39 -15.39
C ASN A 234 -11.66 4.42 -14.31
N ALA A 235 -12.57 3.82 -13.54
CA ALA A 235 -12.22 2.82 -12.54
C ALA A 235 -11.49 1.63 -13.16
N VAL A 236 -12.00 1.08 -14.27
CA VAL A 236 -11.35 -0.03 -14.99
C VAL A 236 -9.97 0.36 -15.53
N ASP A 237 -9.83 1.55 -16.09
CA ASP A 237 -8.55 2.05 -16.59
C ASP A 237 -7.52 2.22 -15.48
N GLU A 238 -7.92 2.67 -14.30
CA GLU A 238 -7.06 2.69 -13.11
C GLU A 238 -6.62 1.27 -12.68
N GLY A 239 -7.54 0.29 -12.70
CA GLY A 239 -7.20 -1.10 -12.43
C GLY A 239 -6.19 -1.68 -13.45
N LEU A 240 -6.35 -1.33 -14.73
CA LEU A 240 -5.44 -1.72 -15.79
C LEU A 240 -4.07 -1.03 -15.67
N GLN A 241 -3.94 0.12 -15.01
CA GLN A 241 -2.63 0.68 -14.70
C GLN A 241 -1.85 -0.18 -13.70
N ILE A 242 -2.55 -0.84 -12.78
CA ILE A 242 -1.97 -1.76 -11.78
C ILE A 242 -1.57 -3.09 -12.44
N ASN A 243 -2.44 -3.63 -13.30
CA ASN A 243 -2.18 -4.83 -14.08
C ASN A 243 -2.71 -4.70 -15.51
N LYS A 244 -1.81 -4.30 -16.42
CA LYS A 244 -2.13 -3.95 -17.81
C LYS A 244 -2.81 -5.05 -18.61
N ASP A 245 -2.49 -6.30 -18.31
CA ASP A 245 -2.93 -7.46 -19.08
C ASP A 245 -4.01 -8.27 -18.32
N HIS A 246 -4.72 -7.65 -17.38
CA HIS A 246 -5.73 -8.35 -16.60
C HIS A 246 -7.00 -8.62 -17.42
N GLU A 247 -7.17 -9.86 -17.87
CA GLU A 247 -8.24 -10.32 -18.76
C GLU A 247 -9.65 -9.88 -18.31
N LYS A 248 -9.98 -10.03 -17.02
CA LYS A 248 -11.33 -9.66 -16.53
C LYS A 248 -11.59 -8.14 -16.64
N LEU A 249 -10.57 -7.31 -16.42
CA LEU A 249 -10.71 -5.85 -16.50
C LEU A 249 -10.86 -5.42 -17.96
N SER A 250 -10.06 -6.00 -18.86
CA SER A 250 -10.20 -5.77 -20.30
C SER A 250 -11.58 -6.17 -20.82
N ASN A 251 -12.09 -7.34 -20.41
CA ASN A 251 -13.44 -7.78 -20.77
C ASN A 251 -14.52 -6.86 -20.19
N LEU A 252 -14.38 -6.43 -18.93
CA LEU A 252 -15.30 -5.49 -18.30
C LEU A 252 -15.32 -4.14 -19.03
N LYS A 253 -14.16 -3.62 -19.44
CA LYS A 253 -14.06 -2.41 -20.27
C LYS A 253 -14.91 -2.53 -21.54
N THR A 254 -14.74 -3.63 -22.29
CA THR A 254 -15.53 -3.89 -23.51
C THR A 254 -17.03 -3.99 -23.22
N VAL A 255 -17.42 -4.61 -22.10
CA VAL A 255 -18.84 -4.69 -21.69
C VAL A 255 -19.41 -3.30 -21.40
N ILE A 256 -18.67 -2.46 -20.66
CA ILE A 256 -19.08 -1.10 -20.33
C ILE A 256 -19.22 -0.26 -21.61
N GLU A 257 -18.25 -0.29 -22.51
CA GLU A 257 -18.29 0.42 -23.80
C GLU A 257 -19.49 0.00 -24.64
N LYS A 258 -19.75 -1.31 -24.74
CA LYS A 258 -20.90 -1.83 -25.49
C LYS A 258 -22.22 -1.36 -24.88
N ARG A 259 -22.34 -1.41 -23.56
CA ARG A 259 -23.55 -0.99 -22.85
C ARG A 259 -23.78 0.52 -22.98
N ARG A 260 -22.72 1.34 -22.90
CA ARG A 260 -22.77 2.78 -23.16
C ARG A 260 -23.31 3.07 -24.56
N ASN A 261 -22.70 2.47 -25.59
CA ASN A 261 -23.12 2.71 -26.97
C ASN A 261 -24.57 2.25 -27.21
N SER A 262 -24.98 1.10 -26.66
CA SER A 262 -26.36 0.62 -26.77
C SER A 262 -27.34 1.56 -26.08
N PHE A 263 -26.98 2.09 -24.90
CA PHE A 263 -27.80 3.07 -24.18
C PHE A 263 -27.93 4.38 -24.98
N GLU A 264 -26.84 4.91 -25.52
CA GLU A 264 -26.83 6.12 -26.36
C GLU A 264 -27.68 5.94 -27.63
N GLU A 265 -27.56 4.80 -28.31
CA GLU A 265 -28.38 4.47 -29.48
C GLU A 265 -29.87 4.38 -29.13
N GLU A 266 -30.22 3.80 -27.98
CA GLU A 266 -31.60 3.73 -27.50
C GLU A 266 -32.15 5.12 -27.16
N GLN A 267 -31.36 5.99 -26.53
CA GLN A 267 -31.77 7.38 -26.27
C GLN A 267 -31.97 8.16 -27.57
N GLN A 268 -31.07 8.01 -28.53
CA GLN A 268 -31.18 8.66 -29.83
C GLN A 268 -32.46 8.23 -30.56
N LYS A 269 -32.76 6.92 -30.58
CA LYS A 269 -34.02 6.40 -31.16
C LYS A 269 -35.27 6.96 -30.47
N ARG A 270 -35.24 7.13 -29.14
CA ARG A 270 -36.35 7.74 -28.39
C ARG A 270 -36.56 9.20 -28.76
N ILE A 271 -35.47 9.96 -28.91
CA ILE A 271 -35.51 11.37 -29.34
C ILE A 271 -36.05 11.46 -30.76
N GLU A 272 -35.53 10.66 -31.70
CA GLU A 272 -36.01 10.64 -33.10
C GLU A 272 -37.49 10.28 -33.19
N HIS A 273 -37.93 9.27 -32.43
CA HIS A 273 -39.33 8.90 -32.37
C HIS A 273 -40.20 10.05 -31.83
N ALA A 274 -39.79 10.69 -30.73
CA ALA A 274 -40.50 11.83 -30.17
C ALA A 274 -40.56 13.01 -31.15
N MET A 275 -39.49 13.27 -31.91
CA MET A 275 -39.47 14.29 -32.95
C MET A 275 -40.44 13.99 -34.10
N VAL A 276 -40.49 12.74 -34.56
CA VAL A 276 -41.42 12.33 -35.62
C VAL A 276 -42.87 12.42 -35.15
N VAL A 277 -43.16 12.01 -33.92
CA VAL A 277 -44.50 12.14 -33.33
C VAL A 277 -44.89 13.61 -33.23
N ALA A 278 -44.04 14.45 -32.65
CA ALA A 278 -44.30 15.88 -32.53
C ALA A 278 -44.49 16.57 -33.90
N ALA A 279 -43.69 16.20 -34.91
CA ALA A 279 -43.85 16.74 -36.27
C ALA A 279 -45.17 16.29 -36.93
N LYS A 280 -45.61 15.05 -36.69
CA LYS A 280 -46.89 14.54 -37.19
C LYS A 280 -48.08 15.22 -36.50
N GLU A 281 -47.96 15.45 -35.19
CA GLU A 281 -48.96 16.19 -34.42
C GLU A 281 -49.05 17.64 -34.89
N GLU A 282 -47.91 18.31 -35.11
CA GLU A 282 -47.87 19.68 -35.64
C GLU A 282 -48.48 19.78 -37.04
N GLU A 283 -48.14 18.85 -37.93
CA GLU A 283 -48.73 18.81 -39.27
C GLU A 283 -50.25 18.61 -39.20
N MET A 284 -50.72 17.66 -38.39
CA MET A 284 -52.15 17.45 -38.16
C MET A 284 -52.83 18.70 -37.62
N ASN A 285 -52.22 19.36 -36.64
CA ASN A 285 -52.72 20.61 -36.06
C ASN A 285 -52.81 21.70 -37.12
N ARG A 286 -51.88 21.78 -38.07
CA ARG A 286 -51.86 22.84 -39.09
C ARG A 286 -52.74 22.58 -40.31
N THR A 287 -53.01 21.31 -40.66
CA THR A 287 -53.69 20.99 -41.92
C THR A 287 -54.97 20.19 -41.78
N SER A 288 -55.23 19.56 -40.64
CA SER A 288 -56.41 18.69 -40.45
C SER A 288 -56.91 18.71 -39.01
N ALA A 289 -56.91 19.88 -38.37
CA ALA A 289 -57.36 20.04 -36.99
C ALA A 289 -58.87 19.94 -36.80
N ILE A 290 -59.67 20.17 -37.86
CA ILE A 290 -61.13 20.30 -37.77
C ILE A 290 -61.79 19.27 -38.67
N GLU A 291 -62.65 18.42 -38.09
CA GLU A 291 -63.43 17.42 -38.82
C GLU A 291 -64.93 17.77 -38.77
N LEU A 292 -65.57 17.83 -39.94
CA LEU A 292 -67.03 18.00 -40.05
C LEU A 292 -67.73 16.67 -39.71
N THR A 293 -68.57 16.68 -38.68
CA THR A 293 -69.24 15.47 -38.16
C THR A 293 -70.72 15.38 -38.47
N ASP A 294 -71.39 16.52 -38.65
CA ASP A 294 -72.80 16.58 -39.02
C ASP A 294 -73.05 17.84 -39.86
N LEU A 295 -73.87 17.72 -40.89
CA LEU A 295 -74.33 18.84 -41.71
C LEU A 295 -75.78 18.58 -42.08
N LYS A 296 -76.67 19.50 -41.69
CA LYS A 296 -78.10 19.42 -41.93
C LYS A 296 -78.59 20.68 -42.59
N THR A 297 -79.40 20.49 -43.62
CA THR A 297 -80.11 21.54 -44.33
C THR A 297 -81.60 21.36 -44.11
N GLU A 298 -82.29 22.44 -43.77
CA GLU A 298 -83.73 22.46 -43.57
C GLU A 298 -84.30 23.74 -44.19
N ILE A 299 -85.38 23.61 -44.94
CA ILE A 299 -86.13 24.76 -45.44
C ILE A 299 -87.05 25.24 -44.32
N THR A 300 -86.99 26.53 -44.00
CA THR A 300 -87.83 27.12 -42.95
C THR A 300 -89.23 27.42 -43.47
N ASP A 301 -90.18 27.69 -42.56
CA ASP A 301 -91.54 28.13 -42.89
C ASP A 301 -91.61 29.46 -43.70
N TYR A 302 -90.47 30.11 -43.93
CA TYR A 302 -90.30 31.37 -44.65
C TYR A 302 -89.54 31.21 -45.98
N ASP A 303 -89.43 29.99 -46.51
CA ASP A 303 -88.72 29.67 -47.76
C ASP A 303 -87.21 30.02 -47.74
N GLU A 304 -86.59 29.96 -46.55
CA GLU A 304 -85.15 30.17 -46.35
C GLU A 304 -84.44 28.83 -46.17
N LEU A 305 -83.21 28.71 -46.67
CA LEU A 305 -82.38 27.53 -46.43
C LEU A 305 -81.58 27.72 -45.13
N LYS A 306 -81.96 27.00 -44.09
CA LYS A 306 -81.21 26.94 -42.83
C LYS A 306 -80.20 25.81 -42.87
N VAL A 307 -78.94 26.14 -42.63
CA VAL A 307 -77.84 25.18 -42.55
C VAL A 307 -77.35 25.11 -41.11
N THR A 308 -77.24 23.91 -40.58
CA THR A 308 -76.67 23.66 -39.25
C THR A 308 -75.56 22.62 -39.37
N GLY A 309 -74.36 22.93 -38.88
CA GLY A 309 -73.22 22.03 -38.90
C GLY A 309 -72.60 21.82 -37.52
N GLN A 310 -71.96 20.66 -37.35
CA GLN A 310 -71.17 20.33 -36.16
C GLN A 310 -69.79 19.84 -36.55
N VAL A 311 -68.76 20.39 -35.92
CA VAL A 311 -67.36 20.00 -36.11
C VAL A 311 -66.76 19.43 -34.83
N THR A 312 -65.70 18.65 -34.95
CA THR A 312 -64.88 18.14 -33.84
C THR A 312 -63.42 18.51 -34.04
N SER A 313 -62.77 18.99 -32.99
CA SER A 313 -61.32 19.23 -32.99
C SER A 313 -60.57 17.90 -32.90
N LYS A 314 -59.73 17.63 -33.90
CA LYS A 314 -58.76 16.52 -33.91
C LYS A 314 -57.34 16.98 -33.56
N ALA A 315 -57.14 18.27 -33.32
CA ALA A 315 -55.85 18.80 -32.91
C ALA A 315 -55.42 18.29 -31.54
N THR A 316 -54.11 18.23 -31.32
CA THR A 316 -53.47 17.90 -30.03
C THR A 316 -53.25 19.13 -29.15
N VAL A 317 -53.44 20.33 -29.70
CA VAL A 317 -53.42 21.62 -29.01
C VAL A 317 -54.74 22.36 -29.24
N PRO A 318 -55.10 23.35 -28.41
CA PRO A 318 -56.31 24.14 -28.64
C PRO A 318 -56.24 24.89 -29.96
N VAL A 319 -57.38 24.97 -30.64
CA VAL A 319 -57.56 25.72 -31.89
C VAL A 319 -58.63 26.77 -31.71
N ASN A 320 -58.38 27.96 -32.28
CA ASN A 320 -59.27 29.11 -32.11
C ASN A 320 -59.68 29.75 -33.44
N SER A 321 -60.74 30.55 -33.40
CA SER A 321 -61.25 31.35 -34.52
C SER A 321 -61.46 30.51 -35.77
N ILE A 322 -62.23 29.45 -35.59
CA ILE A 322 -62.44 28.44 -36.63
C ILE A 322 -63.51 28.96 -37.60
N GLY A 323 -63.12 29.22 -38.84
CA GLY A 323 -64.01 29.62 -39.94
C GLY A 323 -64.31 28.45 -40.86
N ALA A 324 -65.55 28.34 -41.32
CA ALA A 324 -66.00 27.38 -42.32
C ALA A 324 -66.43 28.13 -43.59
N SER A 325 -65.64 28.00 -44.65
CA SER A 325 -66.01 28.52 -45.97
C SER A 325 -67.01 27.57 -46.62
N PHE A 326 -68.15 28.09 -47.06
CA PHE A 326 -69.21 27.29 -47.67
C PHE A 326 -69.61 27.84 -49.05
N LYS A 327 -70.18 26.94 -49.84
CA LYS A 327 -70.82 27.24 -51.12
C LYS A 327 -72.16 26.55 -51.20
N VAL A 328 -73.13 27.23 -51.78
CA VAL A 328 -74.46 26.71 -52.04
C VAL A 328 -74.62 26.57 -53.55
N ILE A 329 -75.01 25.38 -53.98
CA ILE A 329 -75.15 25.02 -55.39
C ILE A 329 -76.63 24.79 -55.67
N ASP A 330 -77.14 25.35 -56.75
CA ASP A 330 -78.52 25.17 -57.22
C ASP A 330 -78.73 23.83 -57.95
N GLY A 331 -79.97 23.52 -58.32
CA GLY A 331 -80.34 22.28 -59.03
C GLY A 331 -79.72 22.13 -60.42
N ASP A 332 -79.32 23.24 -61.05
CA ASP A 332 -78.66 23.28 -62.35
C ASP A 332 -77.12 23.13 -62.24
N GLY A 333 -76.59 23.09 -61.01
CA GLY A 333 -75.17 22.94 -60.71
C GLY A 333 -74.37 24.24 -60.72
N ASN A 334 -75.01 25.40 -60.69
CA ASN A 334 -74.35 26.71 -60.58
C ASN A 334 -74.19 27.13 -59.10
N GLU A 335 -73.19 27.97 -58.85
CA GLU A 335 -72.96 28.57 -57.53
C GLU A 335 -74.04 29.63 -57.27
N PHE A 336 -74.89 29.39 -56.28
CA PHE A 336 -75.97 30.28 -55.85
C PHE A 336 -75.46 31.31 -54.84
N ASP A 337 -74.70 30.86 -53.83
CA ASP A 337 -74.11 31.74 -52.81
C ASP A 337 -72.82 31.14 -52.23
N GLN A 338 -71.99 31.98 -51.65
CA GLN A 338 -70.78 31.58 -50.93
C GLN A 338 -70.49 32.52 -49.76
N GLY A 339 -69.90 31.98 -48.70
CA GLY A 339 -69.59 32.78 -47.51
C GLY A 339 -68.68 32.05 -46.53
N GLU A 340 -68.49 32.69 -45.37
CA GLU A 340 -67.74 32.12 -44.25
C GLU A 340 -68.55 32.29 -42.97
N VAL A 341 -68.62 31.22 -42.18
CA VAL A 341 -69.29 31.20 -40.88
C VAL A 341 -68.32 30.74 -39.80
N TYR A 342 -68.39 31.34 -38.62
CA TYR A 342 -67.52 31.00 -37.49
C TYR A 342 -68.18 29.97 -36.57
N ILE A 343 -67.38 29.02 -36.09
CA ILE A 343 -67.83 27.98 -35.17
C ILE A 343 -67.87 28.52 -33.74
N ASN A 344 -68.89 28.08 -32.98
CA ASN A 344 -69.05 28.36 -31.57
C ASN A 344 -68.91 27.07 -30.73
N PRO A 345 -68.16 27.06 -29.61
CA PRO A 345 -67.37 28.19 -29.09
C PRO A 345 -66.14 28.51 -29.95
N ASP A 346 -65.63 29.74 -29.83
CA ASP A 346 -64.48 30.25 -30.61
C ASP A 346 -63.17 29.47 -30.36
N LYS A 347 -63.10 28.71 -29.27
CA LYS A 347 -61.96 27.87 -28.88
C LYS A 347 -62.41 26.43 -28.66
N LEU A 348 -61.74 25.49 -29.33
CA LEU A 348 -61.93 24.05 -29.13
C LEU A 348 -60.64 23.43 -28.60
N TYR A 349 -60.72 22.74 -27.46
CA TYR A 349 -59.65 21.86 -26.97
C TYR A 349 -59.63 20.54 -27.77
N PRO A 350 -58.59 19.70 -27.65
CA PRO A 350 -58.58 18.37 -28.27
C PRO A 350 -59.87 17.59 -27.97
N ASP A 351 -60.49 17.03 -29.00
CA ASP A 351 -61.77 16.29 -28.99
C ASP A 351 -63.03 17.11 -28.65
N ASP A 352 -62.92 18.43 -28.44
CA ASP A 352 -64.09 19.29 -28.27
C ASP A 352 -64.90 19.41 -29.56
N THR A 353 -66.20 19.64 -29.41
CA THR A 353 -67.12 19.86 -30.53
C THR A 353 -67.61 21.30 -30.60
N GLY A 354 -67.65 21.87 -31.79
CA GLY A 354 -68.22 23.18 -32.06
C GLY A 354 -69.40 23.10 -33.04
N LYS A 355 -70.21 24.14 -33.08
CA LYS A 355 -71.38 24.24 -33.99
C LYS A 355 -71.37 25.55 -34.75
N PHE A 356 -71.94 25.52 -35.95
CA PHE A 356 -72.21 26.72 -36.74
C PHE A 356 -73.59 26.60 -37.38
N ASP A 357 -74.22 27.74 -37.60
CA ASP A 357 -75.47 27.83 -38.35
C ASP A 357 -75.53 29.15 -39.11
N PHE A 358 -76.16 29.10 -40.28
CA PHE A 358 -76.43 30.28 -41.11
C PHE A 358 -77.72 30.05 -41.91
N MET A 359 -78.26 31.16 -42.42
CA MET A 359 -79.48 31.17 -43.22
C MET A 359 -79.20 31.85 -44.55
N ILE A 360 -79.65 31.23 -45.63
CA ILE A 360 -79.62 31.78 -46.98
C ILE A 360 -81.03 32.21 -47.34
N TYR A 361 -81.16 33.47 -47.73
CA TYR A 361 -82.43 34.11 -48.06
C TYR A 361 -82.69 34.01 -49.57
N ASP A 362 -83.93 34.28 -49.98
CA ASP A 362 -84.37 34.38 -51.39
C ASP A 362 -84.27 33.08 -52.21
N VAL A 363 -84.24 31.92 -51.54
CA VAL A 363 -84.16 30.59 -52.18
C VAL A 363 -85.45 30.21 -52.92
N GLY A 364 -86.60 30.74 -52.46
CA GLY A 364 -87.93 30.49 -53.02
C GLY A 364 -88.36 31.35 -54.21
N ASP A 365 -87.61 32.40 -54.58
CA ASP A 365 -87.98 33.30 -55.67
C ASP A 365 -87.50 32.84 -57.07
N GLU A 366 -86.55 31.90 -57.15
CA GLU A 366 -85.92 31.48 -58.41
C GLU A 366 -86.17 30.00 -58.82
N VAL A 367 -86.67 29.12 -57.94
CA VAL A 367 -86.74 27.66 -58.23
C VAL A 367 -88.02 27.00 -57.68
N GLU A 368 -88.72 26.19 -58.49
CA GLU A 368 -89.97 25.49 -58.12
C GLU A 368 -89.76 24.30 -57.15
N ASN A 369 -88.52 23.82 -56.97
CA ASN A 369 -88.15 22.71 -56.07
C ASN A 369 -86.99 23.10 -55.15
N LEU A 370 -87.31 23.45 -53.91
CA LEU A 370 -86.36 23.80 -52.85
C LEU A 370 -85.47 22.62 -52.39
N ASP A 371 -85.82 21.38 -52.78
CA ASP A 371 -85.05 20.16 -52.49
C ASP A 371 -83.78 19.99 -53.38
N GLU A 372 -83.55 20.91 -54.32
CA GLU A 372 -82.44 20.82 -55.29
C GLU A 372 -81.16 21.56 -54.86
N PHE A 373 -81.18 22.30 -53.74
CA PHE A 373 -80.00 23.02 -53.24
C PHE A 373 -79.06 22.11 -52.46
N THR A 374 -77.78 22.13 -52.82
CA THR A 374 -76.72 21.38 -52.14
C THR A 374 -75.74 22.33 -51.48
N VAL A 375 -75.54 22.17 -50.16
CA VAL A 375 -74.53 22.94 -49.41
C VAL A 375 -73.25 22.13 -49.31
N GLN A 376 -72.14 22.75 -49.68
CA GLN A 376 -70.80 22.18 -49.57
C GLN A 376 -69.92 23.06 -48.67
N ILE A 377 -69.17 22.43 -47.78
CA ILE A 377 -68.11 23.10 -47.04
C ILE A 377 -66.81 22.92 -47.81
N ASP A 378 -66.22 24.02 -48.25
CA ASP A 378 -65.02 24.02 -49.08
C ASP A 378 -63.77 23.72 -48.24
N HIS A 379 -63.54 24.53 -47.20
CA HIS A 379 -62.40 24.37 -46.30
C HIS A 379 -62.64 25.07 -44.97
N PHE A 380 -61.88 24.65 -43.96
CA PHE A 380 -61.83 25.31 -42.65
C PHE A 380 -60.55 26.13 -42.52
N THR A 381 -60.64 27.24 -41.80
CA THR A 381 -59.52 28.08 -41.37
C THR A 381 -59.47 28.12 -39.84
N TRP A 382 -58.29 28.16 -39.23
CA TRP A 382 -58.14 28.25 -37.78
C TRP A 382 -56.75 28.77 -37.39
N TYR A 383 -56.59 29.12 -36.12
CA TYR A 383 -55.31 29.49 -35.52
C TYR A 383 -54.94 28.52 -34.39
N LEU A 384 -53.66 28.19 -34.30
CA LEU A 384 -53.08 27.44 -33.18
C LEU A 384 -52.67 28.40 -32.07
N ASP A 385 -52.82 27.98 -30.82
CA ASP A 385 -52.33 28.69 -29.63
C ASP A 385 -50.79 28.73 -29.53
#